data_AF-A0A9D5U3I0-F1
#
_entry.id   AF-A0A9D5U3I0-F1
#
_cell.length_a   1.000
_cell.length_b   1.000
_cell.length_c   1.000
_cell.angle_alpha   90.00
_cell.angle_beta   90.00
_cell.angle_gamma   90.00
#
_symmetry.space_group_name_H-M   'P 1'
#
loop_
_entity.id
_entity.type
_entity.pdbx_description
1 polymer ?
#
loop_
_entity_poly.entity_id
_entity_poly.type
_entity_poly.pdbx_seq_one_letter_code
_entity_poly.pdbx_strand_id
1 'polypeptide(L)'
;MWRLRERGCRIHLVVVCRGDMGSMTLEREGIAAIRRREAEASAQLLGASFACLGEDDLTVVYNARLKTRIVAELRRARAECVITHAPVDYMMDHEQVSVLAREACFCATMPNWPAEGERRWRPSRKFTTRTRWRSWTARVSARRPRSSWTFRR
;
A
#
# COMPACT_ATOMS: atom_id res chain seq x y z
N MET A 1 -0.92 -11.49 -5.79
CA MET A 1 -2.21 -10.79 -5.54
C MET A 1 -3.43 -11.66 -5.87
N TRP A 2 -3.48 -12.34 -7.02
CA TRP A 2 -4.63 -13.19 -7.40
C TRP A 2 -5.06 -14.22 -6.32
N ARG A 3 -4.13 -14.99 -5.77
CA ARG A 3 -4.41 -15.93 -4.66
C ARG A 3 -4.96 -15.28 -3.38
N LEU A 4 -4.72 -13.98 -3.17
CA LEU A 4 -5.30 -13.25 -2.03
C LEU A 4 -6.75 -12.87 -2.33
N ARG A 5 -7.04 -12.46 -3.57
CA ARG A 5 -8.40 -12.22 -4.07
C ARG A 5 -9.25 -13.48 -3.95
N GLU A 6 -8.75 -14.63 -4.42
CA GLU A 6 -9.46 -15.93 -4.34
C GLU A 6 -9.79 -16.33 -2.90
N ARG A 7 -9.01 -15.85 -1.93
CA ARG A 7 -9.25 -16.06 -0.49
C ARG A 7 -10.17 -15.01 0.15
N GLY A 8 -10.77 -14.13 -0.65
CA GLY A 8 -11.68 -13.09 -0.19
C GLY A 8 -11.00 -11.90 0.49
N CYS A 9 -9.68 -11.73 0.33
CA CYS A 9 -9.00 -10.54 0.84
C CYS A 9 -9.39 -9.30 0.03
N ARG A 10 -9.77 -8.21 0.72
CA ARG A 10 -9.88 -6.90 0.09
C ARG A 10 -8.49 -6.37 -0.22
N ILE A 11 -8.27 -5.95 -1.46
CA ILE A 11 -6.98 -5.44 -1.94
C ILE A 11 -7.09 -3.93 -2.17
N HIS A 12 -6.10 -3.20 -1.68
CA HIS A 12 -5.91 -1.78 -1.94
C HIS A 12 -4.51 -1.59 -2.51
N LEU A 13 -4.43 -1.13 -3.76
CA LEU A 13 -3.20 -0.96 -4.50
C LEU A 13 -2.81 0.51 -4.52
N VAL A 14 -1.63 0.81 -3.99
CA VAL A 14 -1.08 2.17 -3.95
C VAL A 14 0.18 2.20 -4.81
N VAL A 15 0.19 3.08 -5.80
CA VAL A 15 1.35 3.38 -6.63
C VAL A 15 1.95 4.70 -6.16
N VAL A 16 3.25 4.73 -5.87
CA VAL A 16 3.92 5.95 -5.41
C VAL A 16 4.29 6.86 -6.58
N CYS A 17 5.03 6.34 -7.56
CA CYS A 17 5.52 7.12 -8.70
C CYS A 17 4.57 7.06 -9.89
N ARG A 18 4.51 8.14 -10.68
CA ARG A 18 3.75 8.15 -11.94
C ARG A 18 4.45 7.44 -13.10
N GLY A 19 5.71 7.04 -12.93
CA GLY A 19 6.48 6.26 -13.91
C GLY A 19 6.82 7.06 -15.17
N ASP A 20 7.05 8.36 -15.00
CA ASP A 20 7.24 9.36 -16.05
C ASP A 20 8.63 9.31 -16.73
N MET A 21 9.57 8.54 -16.20
CA MET A 21 10.89 8.32 -16.83
C MET A 21 10.98 6.97 -17.55
N GLY A 22 9.87 6.23 -17.65
CA GLY A 22 9.83 4.85 -18.15
C GLY A 22 9.67 4.68 -19.66
N SER A 23 9.86 5.72 -20.47
CA SER A 23 9.72 5.66 -21.93
C SER A 23 10.94 6.24 -22.65
N MET A 24 11.31 5.62 -23.77
CA MET A 24 12.37 6.10 -24.65
C MET A 24 11.84 7.00 -25.78
N THR A 25 10.52 7.04 -25.98
CA THR A 25 9.88 7.68 -27.14
C THR A 25 8.76 8.66 -26.79
N LEU A 26 8.28 8.63 -25.55
CA LEU A 26 7.18 9.47 -25.09
C LEU A 26 7.68 10.45 -24.04
N GLU A 27 7.19 11.67 -24.11
CA GLU A 27 7.39 12.69 -23.08
C GLU A 27 6.77 12.28 -21.74
N ARG A 28 7.31 12.83 -20.65
CA ARG A 28 7.00 12.50 -19.26
C ARG A 28 5.50 12.41 -18.97
N GLU A 29 4.75 13.45 -19.33
CA GLU A 29 3.31 13.55 -19.08
C GLU A 29 2.51 12.53 -19.91
N GLY A 30 2.96 12.27 -21.14
CA GLY A 30 2.34 11.30 -22.04
C GLY A 30 2.45 9.87 -21.50
N ILE A 31 3.67 9.45 -21.13
CA ILE A 31 3.88 8.12 -20.55
C ILE A 31 3.21 7.98 -19.18
N ALA A 32 3.28 9.00 -18.31
CA ALA A 32 2.63 8.98 -17.00
C ALA A 32 1.11 8.76 -17.10
N ALA A 33 0.46 9.44 -18.05
CA ALA A 33 -0.98 9.29 -18.27
C ALA A 33 -1.34 7.87 -18.73
N ILE A 34 -0.52 7.26 -19.59
CA ILE A 34 -0.69 5.87 -20.04
C ILE A 34 -0.52 4.91 -18.86
N ARG A 35 0.59 5.01 -18.12
CA ARG A 35 0.89 4.11 -16.99
C ARG A 35 -0.12 4.22 -15.86
N ARG A 36 -0.68 5.41 -15.64
CA ARG A 36 -1.81 5.59 -14.71
C ARG A 36 -3.03 4.76 -15.13
N ARG A 37 -3.43 4.82 -16.40
CA ARG A 37 -4.56 4.05 -16.92
C ARG A 37 -4.30 2.55 -16.86
N GLU A 38 -3.08 2.11 -17.19
CA GLU A 38 -2.68 0.70 -17.09
C GLU A 38 -2.73 0.18 -15.65
N ALA A 39 -2.23 0.97 -14.69
CA ALA A 39 -2.24 0.61 -13.27
C ALA A 39 -3.68 0.54 -12.73
N GLU A 40 -4.54 1.49 -13.11
CA GLU A 40 -5.94 1.50 -12.73
C GLU A 40 -6.71 0.31 -13.32
N ALA A 41 -6.52 0.02 -14.62
CA ALA A 41 -7.11 -1.14 -15.26
C ALA A 41 -6.65 -2.45 -14.61
N SER A 42 -5.37 -2.55 -14.26
CA SER A 42 -4.80 -3.70 -13.54
C SER A 42 -5.43 -3.90 -12.16
N ALA A 43 -5.70 -2.81 -11.43
CA ALA A 43 -6.40 -2.87 -10.15
C ALA A 43 -7.87 -3.30 -10.32
N GLN A 44 -8.56 -2.80 -11.35
CA GLN A 44 -9.93 -3.20 -11.68
C GLN A 44 -10.02 -4.69 -12.00
N LEU A 45 -9.08 -5.23 -12.78
CA LEU A 45 -9.00 -6.67 -13.08
C LEU A 45 -8.86 -7.52 -11.81
N LEU A 46 -8.15 -7.01 -10.79
CA LEU A 46 -8.00 -7.65 -9.48
C LEU A 46 -9.21 -7.44 -8.55
N GLY A 47 -10.18 -6.59 -8.90
CA GLY A 47 -11.22 -6.13 -7.97
C GLY A 47 -10.66 -5.34 -6.79
N ALA A 48 -9.51 -4.67 -6.98
CA ALA A 48 -8.83 -3.90 -5.96
C ALA A 48 -9.24 -2.42 -6.04
N SER A 49 -9.23 -1.75 -4.89
CA SER A 49 -9.23 -0.27 -4.87
C SER A 49 -7.85 0.25 -5.24
N PHE A 50 -7.77 1.45 -5.82
CA PHE A 50 -6.56 2.00 -6.40
C PHE A 50 -6.31 3.44 -5.94
N ALA A 51 -5.04 3.77 -5.66
CA ALA A 51 -4.57 5.13 -5.46
C ALA A 51 -3.20 5.30 -6.13
N CYS A 52 -2.99 6.46 -6.77
CA CYS A 52 -1.67 6.86 -7.27
C CYS A 52 -1.27 8.16 -6.57
N LEU A 53 -0.12 8.15 -5.88
CA LEU A 53 0.42 9.31 -5.17
C LEU A 53 1.14 10.27 -6.14
N GLY A 54 1.58 9.80 -7.29
CA GLY A 54 2.08 10.67 -8.37
C GLY A 54 3.36 11.44 -8.02
N GLU A 55 4.26 10.84 -7.24
CA GLU A 55 5.63 11.35 -7.15
C GLU A 55 6.36 11.12 -8.47
N ASP A 56 7.39 11.92 -8.72
CA ASP A 56 8.20 11.82 -9.93
C ASP A 56 9.14 10.61 -9.84
N ASP A 57 9.22 9.84 -10.93
CA ASP A 57 10.06 8.65 -11.02
C ASP A 57 11.54 9.02 -10.87
N LEU A 58 12.31 8.16 -10.19
CA LEU A 58 13.74 8.31 -9.90
C LEU A 58 14.10 9.46 -8.93
N THR A 59 13.11 10.03 -8.24
CA THR A 59 13.31 11.15 -7.31
C THR A 59 12.74 10.88 -5.92
N VAL A 60 12.29 9.65 -5.65
CA VAL A 60 11.66 9.35 -4.37
C VAL A 60 12.72 9.43 -3.27
N VAL A 61 12.43 10.28 -2.29
CA VAL A 61 13.24 10.40 -1.08
C VAL A 61 12.36 10.27 0.15
N TYR A 62 12.97 9.77 1.22
CA TYR A 62 12.33 9.78 2.51
C TYR A 62 11.98 11.21 2.96
N ASN A 63 10.69 11.52 3.07
CA ASN A 63 10.21 12.81 3.57
C ASN A 63 8.84 12.69 4.28
N ALA A 64 8.52 13.69 5.11
CA ALA A 64 7.30 13.68 5.91
C ALA A 64 6.01 13.83 5.08
N ARG A 65 6.05 14.56 3.96
CA ARG A 65 4.90 14.77 3.07
C ARG A 65 4.44 13.45 2.46
N LEU A 66 5.34 12.73 1.80
CA LEU A 66 5.03 11.45 1.16
C LEU A 66 4.65 10.39 2.21
N LYS A 67 5.39 10.32 3.33
CA LYS A 67 5.04 9.44 4.45
C LYS A 67 3.61 9.68 4.94
N THR A 68 3.20 10.94 5.10
CA THR A 68 1.84 11.29 5.56
C THR A 68 0.76 10.84 4.57
N ARG A 69 1.02 10.95 3.27
CA ARG A 69 0.11 10.45 2.23
C ARG A 69 -0.01 8.92 2.27
N ILE A 70 1.11 8.22 2.45
CA ILE A 70 1.09 6.75 2.61
C ILE A 70 0.33 6.34 3.89
N VAL A 71 0.52 7.06 5.00
CA VAL A 71 -0.25 6.83 6.23
C VAL A 71 -1.75 6.99 6.01
N ALA A 72 -2.16 7.99 5.22
CA ALA A 72 -3.57 8.20 4.90
C ALA A 72 -4.15 7.00 4.13
N GLU A 73 -3.44 6.48 3.13
CA GLU A 73 -3.88 5.29 2.39
C GLU A 73 -3.95 4.03 3.28
N LEU A 74 -2.99 3.84 4.19
CA LEU A 74 -3.04 2.73 5.15
C LEU A 74 -4.27 2.81 6.06
N ARG A 75 -4.61 4.02 6.54
CA ARG A 75 -5.81 4.28 7.36
C ARG A 75 -7.10 4.05 6.56
N ARG A 76 -7.17 4.57 5.33
CA ARG A 76 -8.32 4.38 4.41
C ARG A 76 -8.57 2.90 4.12
N ALA A 77 -7.51 2.15 3.81
CA ALA A 77 -7.60 0.72 3.53
C ALA A 77 -7.94 -0.11 4.77
N ARG A 78 -7.70 0.42 5.98
CA ARG A 78 -7.66 -0.33 7.24
C ARG A 78 -6.84 -1.62 7.09
N ALA A 79 -5.65 -1.51 6.50
CA ALA A 79 -4.85 -2.66 6.10
C ALA A 79 -4.61 -3.65 7.26
N GLU A 80 -4.60 -4.95 6.99
CA GLU A 80 -4.16 -5.97 7.98
C GLU A 80 -2.78 -6.52 7.63
N CYS A 81 -2.38 -6.38 6.37
CA CYS A 81 -1.10 -6.78 5.83
C CYS A 81 -0.69 -5.75 4.79
N VAL A 82 0.58 -5.36 4.82
CA VAL A 82 1.19 -4.46 3.83
C VAL A 82 2.28 -5.24 3.11
N ILE A 83 2.23 -5.21 1.79
CA ILE A 83 3.25 -5.79 0.90
C ILE A 83 3.90 -4.60 0.20
N THR A 84 5.23 -4.49 0.30
CA THR A 84 6.02 -3.41 -0.30
C THR A 84 7.30 -3.98 -0.93
N HIS A 85 8.11 -3.11 -1.55
CA HIS A 85 9.38 -3.44 -2.19
C HIS A 85 10.41 -4.03 -1.21
N ALA A 86 11.41 -4.72 -1.76
CA ALA A 86 12.53 -5.20 -0.98
C ALA A 86 13.28 -4.01 -0.35
N PRO A 87 13.82 -4.16 0.88
CA PRO A 87 14.58 -3.09 1.53
C PRO A 87 15.98 -2.89 0.95
N VAL A 88 16.47 -3.85 0.16
CA VAL A 88 17.71 -3.77 -0.62
C VAL A 88 17.35 -4.20 -2.03
N ASP A 89 17.50 -3.31 -2.99
CA ASP A 89 17.03 -3.45 -4.36
C ASP A 89 18.01 -2.75 -5.33
N TYR A 90 17.87 -2.98 -6.63
CA TYR A 90 18.71 -2.30 -7.62
C TYR A 90 18.31 -0.83 -7.81
N MET A 91 17.06 -0.45 -7.47
CA MET A 91 16.59 0.92 -7.54
C MET A 91 16.43 1.56 -6.16
N MET A 92 17.00 2.75 -6.02
CA MET A 92 16.86 3.55 -4.80
C MET A 92 15.39 3.88 -4.51
N ASP A 93 14.57 4.19 -5.51
CA ASP A 93 13.14 4.44 -5.34
C ASP A 93 12.42 3.28 -4.63
N HIS A 94 12.76 2.03 -4.97
CA HIS A 94 12.20 0.85 -4.32
C HIS A 94 12.57 0.80 -2.84
N GLU A 95 13.84 1.04 -2.51
CA GLU A 95 14.33 1.05 -1.13
C GLU A 95 13.67 2.18 -0.32
N GLN A 96 13.55 3.38 -0.91
CA GLN A 96 12.93 4.54 -0.28
C GLN A 96 11.44 4.29 0.01
N VAL A 97 10.70 3.72 -0.96
CA VAL A 97 9.30 3.31 -0.76
C VAL A 97 9.21 2.19 0.29
N SER A 98 10.15 1.25 0.33
CA SER A 98 10.19 0.19 1.34
C SER A 98 10.32 0.77 2.76
N VAL A 99 11.26 1.70 2.96
CA VAL A 99 11.47 2.38 4.24
C VAL A 99 10.25 3.23 4.63
N LEU A 100 9.73 4.03 3.71
CA LEU A 100 8.55 4.86 3.92
C LEU A 100 7.31 4.03 4.29
N ALA A 101 7.04 2.95 3.57
CA ALA A 101 5.91 2.07 3.84
C ALA A 101 6.03 1.39 5.22
N ARG A 102 7.24 0.95 5.58
CA ARG A 102 7.51 0.35 6.89
C ARG A 102 7.24 1.34 8.02
N GLU A 103 7.74 2.57 7.91
CA GLU A 103 7.50 3.57 8.95
C GLU A 103 6.05 4.07 8.97
N ALA A 104 5.43 4.25 7.81
CA ALA A 104 4.02 4.62 7.72
C ALA A 104 3.12 3.60 8.44
N CYS A 105 3.46 2.31 8.43
CA CYS A 105 2.74 1.30 9.21
C CYS A 105 2.78 1.58 10.73
N PHE A 106 3.89 2.10 11.25
CA PHE A 106 3.97 2.51 12.65
C PHE A 106 3.17 3.80 12.88
N CYS A 107 3.43 4.84 12.06
CA CYS A 107 2.76 6.14 12.15
C CYS A 107 1.23 6.04 12.01
N ALA A 108 0.71 5.12 11.19
CA ALA A 108 -0.72 4.93 11.01
C ALA A 108 -1.46 4.55 12.29
N THR A 109 -0.75 3.93 13.25
CA THR A 109 -1.30 3.60 14.58
C THR A 109 -1.24 4.75 15.58
N MET A 110 -0.54 5.85 15.26
CA MET A 110 -0.38 7.01 16.13
C MET A 110 -1.54 8.01 15.92
N PRO A 111 -2.44 8.23 16.89
CA PRO A 111 -3.65 9.04 16.70
C PRO A 111 -3.39 10.51 16.38
N ASN A 112 -2.21 11.01 16.77
CA ASN A 112 -1.78 12.39 16.56
C ASN A 112 -0.99 12.60 15.27
N TRP A 113 -0.68 11.54 14.51
CA TRP A 113 -0.06 11.73 13.19
C TRP A 113 -1.04 12.43 12.25
N PRO A 114 -0.64 13.57 11.61
CA PRO A 114 -1.53 14.46 10.86
C PRO A 114 -1.86 13.94 9.46
N ALA A 115 -2.31 12.69 9.36
CA ALA A 115 -2.81 12.09 8.14
C ALA A 115 -4.32 11.96 8.17
N GLU A 116 -4.94 12.12 7.01
CA GLU A 116 -6.37 11.87 6.82
C GLU A 116 -6.76 10.41 7.12
N GLY A 117 -8.06 10.18 7.33
CA GLY A 117 -8.62 8.88 7.67
C GLY A 117 -8.83 8.67 9.17
N GLU A 118 -9.39 7.51 9.52
CA GLU A 118 -9.74 7.20 10.90
C GLU A 118 -8.49 7.17 11.80
N ARG A 119 -8.50 8.00 12.85
CA ARG A 119 -7.35 8.20 13.76
C ARG A 119 -6.94 6.95 14.54
N ARG A 120 -7.82 5.95 14.63
CA ARG A 120 -7.61 4.71 15.38
C ARG A 120 -7.66 3.50 14.44
N TRP A 121 -6.61 3.32 13.66
CA TRP A 121 -6.35 2.05 12.98
C TRP A 121 -5.40 1.19 13.83
N ARG A 122 -5.80 -0.06 14.11
CA ARG A 122 -4.94 -1.07 14.75
C ARG A 122 -4.81 -2.27 13.81
N PRO A 123 -3.63 -2.52 13.20
CA PRO A 123 -3.43 -3.72 12.40
C PRO A 123 -3.55 -4.95 13.30
N SER A 124 -4.28 -5.96 12.84
CA SER A 124 -4.47 -7.21 13.58
C SER A 124 -3.18 -8.06 13.61
N ARG A 125 -2.25 -7.85 12.67
CA ARG A 125 -0.97 -8.60 12.53
C ARG A 125 0.14 -7.72 11.93
N LYS A 126 1.39 -7.90 12.39
CA LYS A 126 2.57 -7.14 11.94
C LYS A 126 3.23 -7.80 10.72
N PHE A 127 3.66 -6.95 9.77
CA PHE A 127 4.50 -7.10 8.57
C PHE A 127 4.97 -8.50 8.10
N THR A 128 4.93 -8.73 6.77
CA THR A 128 5.74 -9.78 6.12
C THR A 128 6.50 -9.19 4.94
N THR A 129 7.80 -8.97 5.10
CA THR A 129 8.74 -8.97 3.98
C THR A 129 9.35 -10.36 3.93
N ARG A 130 9.47 -10.94 2.73
CA ARG A 130 10.00 -12.29 2.53
C ARG A 130 11.54 -12.28 2.64
N THR A 131 12.05 -11.79 3.75
CA THR A 131 13.46 -11.88 4.17
C THR A 131 13.47 -12.34 5.63
N ARG A 132 13.37 -13.66 5.77
CA ARG A 132 13.77 -14.51 6.90
C ARG A 132 13.77 -13.85 8.30
N TRP A 133 12.68 -14.00 9.03
CA TRP A 133 12.71 -14.10 10.49
C TRP A 133 12.12 -15.46 10.87
N ARG A 134 12.91 -16.28 11.57
CA ARG A 134 12.59 -17.68 11.89
C ARG A 134 11.37 -17.75 12.81
N SER A 135 10.56 -18.79 12.54
CA SER A 135 9.46 -19.36 13.33
C SER A 135 8.23 -18.50 13.63
N TRP A 136 7.34 -18.25 12.67
CA TRP A 136 5.89 -18.18 12.92
C TRP A 136 5.09 -18.62 11.70
N THR A 137 4.22 -19.63 11.86
CA THR A 137 3.29 -20.11 10.85
C THR A 137 2.18 -19.08 10.63
N ALA A 138 2.16 -18.40 9.48
CA ALA A 138 1.12 -17.42 9.15
C ALA A 138 -0.19 -18.13 8.80
N ARG A 139 -1.11 -18.25 9.76
CA ARG A 139 -2.50 -18.66 9.50
C ARG A 139 -3.23 -17.48 8.83
N VAL A 140 -3.54 -17.59 7.54
CA VAL A 140 -4.43 -16.66 6.81
C VAL A 140 -5.85 -16.88 7.33
N SER A 141 -6.39 -15.91 8.08
CA SER A 141 -7.79 -15.94 8.52
C SER A 141 -8.57 -15.01 7.59
N ALA A 142 -9.39 -15.58 6.72
CA ALA A 142 -10.41 -14.83 6.00
C ALA A 142 -11.49 -14.42 7.02
N ARG A 143 -11.53 -13.14 7.40
CA ARG A 143 -12.68 -12.62 8.15
C ARG A 143 -13.88 -12.58 7.20
N ARG A 144 -14.84 -13.50 7.40
CA ARG A 144 -16.21 -13.33 6.91
C ARG A 144 -16.75 -11.98 7.43
N PRO A 145 -17.57 -11.26 6.65
CA PRO A 145 -18.21 -10.03 7.12
C PRO A 145 -19.00 -10.33 8.39
N ARG A 146 -18.79 -9.50 9.43
CA ARG A 146 -19.58 -9.58 10.67
C ARG A 146 -21.01 -9.19 10.34
N SER A 147 -21.92 -10.17 10.29
CA SER A 147 -23.35 -9.90 10.42
C SER A 147 -23.60 -9.33 11.82
N SER A 148 -24.39 -8.27 11.87
CA SER A 148 -24.79 -7.53 13.05
C SER A 148 -25.40 -8.44 14.12
N TRP A 149 -24.85 -8.39 15.34
CA TRP A 149 -25.56 -8.86 16.53
C TRP A 149 -26.15 -7.63 17.23
N THR A 150 -27.45 -7.43 17.08
CA THR A 150 -28.24 -6.56 17.95
C THR A 150 -28.45 -7.30 19.27
N PHE A 151 -27.95 -6.74 20.38
CA PHE A 151 -28.29 -7.21 21.71
C PHE A 151 -29.51 -6.39 22.18
N ARG A 152 -30.69 -7.01 22.21
CA ARG A 152 -31.81 -6.52 23.02
C ARG A 152 -31.61 -7.04 24.44
N ARG A 153 -31.67 -6.13 25.42
CA ARG A 153 -32.20 -6.40 26.75
C ARG A 153 -33.26 -5.33 27.01
#